data_AF-A0A7K3YGV4-F1
#
_entry.id   AF-A0A7K3YGV4-F1
#
_cell.length_a   1.000
_cell.length_b   1.000
_cell.length_c   1.000
_cell.angle_alpha   90.00
_cell.angle_beta   90.00
_cell.angle_gamma   90.00
#
_symmetry.space_group_name_H-M   'P 1'
#
loop_
_entity.id
_entity.type
_entity.pdbx_description
1 polymer ?
#
loop_
_entity_poly.entity_id
_entity_poly.type
_entity_poly.pdbx_seq_one_letter_code
_entity_poly.pdbx_strand_id
1 'polypeptide(L)'
;MTDIDFGTLITAVVDEMNCTTSELFGDELTDPDLAVKRYNRNVIGRIREVFDEAEAPAPVPPTCSNCGMVLGETARFCSRCGTPLSVDAADELLADRLAKDVGTTPDNPSFRVALARIREEMPEEWAALVQKITVSAKV
;
A
#
# COMPACT_ATOMS: atom_id res chain seq x y z
N MET A 1 -20.60 -15.93 -1.47
CA MET A 1 -20.27 -16.85 -0.37
C MET A 1 -18.83 -16.50 -0.03
N THR A 2 -18.59 -15.92 1.14
CA THR A 2 -17.24 -15.60 1.61
C THR A 2 -16.48 -16.92 1.76
N ASP A 3 -15.29 -17.00 1.17
CA ASP A 3 -14.47 -18.21 1.22
C ASP A 3 -13.65 -18.16 2.50
N ILE A 4 -14.13 -18.85 3.53
CA ILE A 4 -13.45 -18.90 4.83
C ILE A 4 -12.44 -20.04 4.77
N ASP A 5 -11.17 -19.70 5.00
CA ASP A 5 -10.14 -20.73 5.21
C ASP A 5 -10.31 -21.36 6.60
N PHE A 6 -10.93 -22.54 6.62
CA PHE A 6 -11.12 -23.33 7.83
C PHE A 6 -9.80 -23.75 8.48
N GLY A 7 -8.69 -23.87 7.74
CA GLY A 7 -7.38 -24.17 8.30
C GLY A 7 -6.86 -23.03 9.18
N THR A 8 -6.96 -21.79 8.68
CA THR A 8 -6.66 -20.58 9.45
C THR A 8 -7.58 -20.43 10.66
N LEU A 9 -8.89 -20.66 10.50
CA LEU A 9 -9.84 -20.60 11.61
C LEU A 9 -9.51 -21.61 12.72
N ILE A 10 -9.28 -22.87 12.37
CA ILE A 10 -8.95 -23.93 13.34
C ILE A 10 -7.65 -23.58 14.06
N THR A 11 -6.64 -23.09 13.36
CA THR A 11 -5.35 -22.70 13.95
C THR A 11 -5.54 -21.56 14.95
N ALA A 12 -6.22 -20.48 14.56
CA ALA A 12 -6.47 -19.33 15.42
C ALA A 12 -7.27 -19.69 16.68
N VAL A 13 -8.24 -20.60 16.56
CA VAL A 13 -8.99 -21.10 17.72
C VAL A 13 -8.09 -21.97 18.60
N VAL A 14 -7.39 -22.95 18.04
CA VAL A 14 -6.53 -23.88 18.80
C VAL A 14 -5.42 -23.14 19.55
N ASP A 15 -4.84 -22.09 18.96
CA ASP A 15 -3.85 -21.25 19.63
C ASP A 15 -4.42 -20.60 20.90
N GLU A 16 -5.66 -20.13 20.86
CA GLU A 16 -6.35 -19.59 22.04
C GLU A 16 -6.79 -20.70 23.01
N MET A 17 -7.15 -21.89 22.49
CA MET A 17 -7.47 -23.09 23.29
C MET A 17 -6.27 -23.59 24.10
N ASN A 18 -5.05 -23.38 23.61
CA ASN A 18 -3.81 -23.81 24.25
C ASN A 18 -3.35 -22.92 25.41
N CYS A 19 -4.23 -22.05 25.93
CA CYS A 19 -3.98 -21.23 27.10
C CYS A 19 -3.57 -22.10 28.31
N THR A 20 -2.41 -21.77 28.88
CA THR A 20 -1.77 -22.46 30.00
C THR A 20 -2.04 -21.73 31.32
N THR A 21 -1.88 -22.43 32.44
CA THR A 21 -2.01 -21.81 33.78
C THR A 21 -1.01 -20.67 34.01
N SER A 22 0.11 -20.64 33.29
CA SER A 22 1.09 -19.55 33.30
C SER A 22 0.61 -18.24 32.67
N GLU A 23 -0.50 -18.28 31.92
CA GLU A 23 -1.08 -17.12 31.23
C GLU A 23 -2.28 -16.51 31.97
N LEU A 24 -2.62 -17.08 33.14
CA LEU A 24 -3.57 -16.51 34.09
C LEU A 24 -2.93 -15.35 34.84
N PHE A 25 -3.64 -14.24 35.00
CA PHE A 25 -3.12 -13.06 35.70
C PHE A 25 -4.11 -12.50 36.72
N GLY A 26 -3.58 -11.96 37.81
CA GLY A 26 -4.38 -11.30 38.85
C GLY A 26 -5.44 -12.22 39.45
N ASP A 27 -6.68 -11.74 39.49
CA ASP A 27 -7.82 -12.44 40.10
C ASP A 27 -8.16 -13.76 39.39
N GLU A 28 -7.71 -13.96 38.14
CA GLU A 28 -7.90 -15.18 37.37
C GLU A 28 -7.18 -16.40 37.97
N LEU A 29 -6.12 -16.18 38.75
CA LEU A 29 -5.40 -17.24 39.46
C LEU A 29 -6.22 -17.82 40.63
N THR A 30 -7.16 -17.03 41.15
CA THR A 30 -7.95 -17.37 42.34
C THR A 30 -9.43 -17.57 42.04
N ASP A 31 -9.91 -17.07 40.90
CA ASP A 31 -11.29 -17.20 40.42
C ASP A 31 -11.32 -17.84 39.02
N PRO A 32 -11.58 -19.17 38.94
CA PRO A 32 -11.69 -19.89 37.68
C PRO A 32 -12.77 -19.34 36.74
N ASP A 33 -13.83 -18.73 37.27
CA ASP A 33 -14.90 -18.18 36.43
C ASP A 33 -14.39 -16.96 35.64
N LEU A 34 -13.47 -16.19 36.20
CA LEU A 34 -12.85 -15.06 35.52
C LEU A 34 -11.93 -15.54 34.39
N ALA A 35 -11.14 -16.58 34.64
CA ALA A 35 -10.30 -17.22 33.63
C ALA A 35 -11.13 -17.75 32.45
N VAL A 36 -12.25 -18.44 32.73
CA VAL A 36 -13.18 -18.95 31.70
C VAL A 36 -13.83 -17.81 30.91
N LYS A 37 -14.21 -16.70 31.57
CA LYS A 37 -14.76 -15.52 30.89
C LYS A 37 -13.78 -14.87 29.94
N ARG A 38 -12.50 -14.74 30.33
CA ARG A 38 -11.45 -14.21 29.45
C ARG A 38 -11.21 -15.14 28.27
N TYR A 39 -11.07 -16.44 28.55
CA TYR A 39 -10.90 -17.46 27.52
C TYR A 39 -12.00 -17.40 26.45
N ASN A 40 -13.26 -17.45 26.85
CA ASN A 40 -14.39 -17.38 25.91
C ASN A 40 -14.39 -16.08 25.11
N ARG A 41 -14.07 -14.96 25.74
CA ARG A 41 -13.99 -13.66 25.08
C ARG A 41 -12.93 -13.68 23.97
N ASN A 42 -11.75 -14.23 24.26
CA ASN A 42 -10.66 -14.27 23.29
C ASN A 42 -10.96 -15.20 22.13
N VAL A 43 -11.47 -16.41 22.39
CA VAL A 43 -11.86 -17.37 21.34
C VAL A 43 -12.90 -16.75 20.41
N ILE A 44 -13.92 -16.10 20.98
CA ILE A 44 -14.93 -15.39 20.19
C ILE A 44 -14.31 -14.25 19.39
N GLY A 45 -13.35 -13.52 19.97
CA GLY A 45 -12.59 -12.46 19.28
C GLY A 45 -11.84 -12.99 18.07
N ARG A 46 -11.07 -14.07 18.23
CA ARG A 46 -10.32 -14.71 17.13
C ARG A 46 -11.21 -15.21 16.02
N ILE A 47 -12.35 -15.82 16.36
CA ILE A 47 -13.33 -16.24 15.36
C ILE A 47 -13.82 -15.02 14.58
N ARG A 48 -14.24 -13.94 15.26
CA ARG A 48 -14.69 -12.72 14.58
C ARG A 48 -13.64 -12.13 13.65
N GLU A 49 -12.39 -12.02 14.09
CA GLU A 49 -11.28 -11.53 13.26
C GLU A 49 -11.16 -12.28 11.94
N VAL A 50 -11.24 -13.61 11.96
CA VAL A 50 -11.16 -14.44 10.75
C VAL A 50 -12.35 -14.21 9.81
N PHE A 51 -13.55 -14.07 10.36
CA PHE A 51 -14.75 -13.79 9.55
C PHE A 51 -14.74 -12.36 9.00
N ASP A 52 -14.31 -11.39 9.80
CA ASP A 52 -14.20 -9.98 9.39
C ASP A 52 -13.17 -9.83 8.25
N GLU A 53 -12.04 -10.53 8.31
CA GLU A 53 -11.05 -10.59 7.22
C GLU A 53 -11.64 -11.24 5.96
N ALA A 54 -12.37 -12.35 6.10
CA ALA A 54 -12.99 -13.04 4.97
C ALA A 54 -14.12 -12.22 4.30
N GLU A 55 -14.75 -11.31 5.03
CA GLU A 55 -15.79 -10.41 4.55
C GLU A 55 -15.26 -9.03 4.13
N ALA A 56 -13.98 -8.76 4.37
CA ALA A 56 -13.33 -7.52 3.95
C ALA A 56 -13.48 -7.34 2.43
N PRO A 57 -13.98 -6.20 1.95
CA PRO A 57 -14.15 -5.97 0.53
C PRO A 57 -12.78 -6.00 -0.15
N ALA A 58 -12.70 -6.70 -1.28
CA ALA A 58 -11.51 -6.70 -2.11
C ALA A 58 -11.09 -5.24 -2.43
N PRO A 59 -9.78 -4.93 -2.44
CA PRO A 59 -9.30 -3.60 -2.79
C PRO A 59 -9.88 -3.18 -4.15
N VAL A 60 -10.56 -2.03 -4.18
CA VAL A 60 -11.05 -1.48 -5.45
C VAL A 60 -9.82 -0.97 -6.22
N PRO A 61 -9.54 -1.49 -7.43
CA PRO A 61 -8.36 -1.06 -8.16
C PRO A 61 -8.48 0.43 -8.52
N PRO A 62 -7.41 1.21 -8.36
CA PRO A 62 -7.47 2.65 -8.61
C PRO A 62 -7.72 2.93 -10.09
N THR A 63 -8.33 4.06 -10.39
CA THR A 63 -8.58 4.51 -11.77
C THR A 63 -7.68 5.69 -12.12
N CYS A 64 -7.22 5.75 -13.37
CA CYS A 64 -6.46 6.89 -13.88
C CYS A 64 -7.30 8.17 -13.82
N SER A 65 -6.82 9.18 -13.10
CA SER A 65 -7.53 10.47 -12.97
C SER A 65 -7.71 11.17 -14.33
N ASN A 66 -6.80 10.96 -15.28
CA ASN A 66 -6.85 11.60 -16.60
C ASN A 66 -7.85 10.95 -17.56
N CYS A 67 -7.95 9.62 -17.59
CA CYS A 67 -8.70 8.91 -18.63
C CYS A 67 -9.69 7.86 -18.12
N GLY A 68 -9.78 7.64 -16.80
CA GLY A 68 -10.70 6.72 -16.16
C GLY A 68 -10.35 5.23 -16.29
N MET A 69 -9.24 4.86 -16.91
CA MET A 69 -8.85 3.44 -17.02
C MET A 69 -8.51 2.86 -15.65
N VAL A 70 -8.99 1.64 -15.37
CA VAL A 70 -8.58 0.84 -14.20
C VAL A 70 -7.09 0.51 -14.28
N LEU A 71 -6.36 0.83 -13.22
CA LEU A 71 -4.92 0.67 -13.12
C LEU A 71 -4.58 -0.67 -12.48
N GLY A 72 -3.49 -1.28 -12.92
CA GLY A 72 -2.89 -2.41 -12.20
C GLY A 72 -2.24 -1.95 -10.90
N GLU A 73 -2.14 -2.84 -9.92
CA GLU A 73 -1.62 -2.55 -8.57
C GLU A 73 -0.21 -1.94 -8.57
N THR A 74 0.62 -2.30 -9.54
CA THR A 74 2.02 -1.85 -9.66
C THR A 74 2.25 -0.92 -10.85
N ALA A 75 1.19 -0.39 -11.47
CA ALA A 75 1.31 0.47 -12.65
C ALA A 75 1.99 1.81 -12.30
N ARG A 76 3.11 2.11 -12.97
CA ARG A 76 3.81 3.40 -12.87
C ARG A 76 3.27 4.44 -13.86
N PHE A 77 2.72 4.00 -14.98
CA PHE A 77 2.11 4.81 -16.03
C PHE A 77 0.76 4.23 -16.45
N CYS A 78 -0.17 5.08 -16.86
CA CYS A 78 -1.41 4.61 -17.45
C CYS A 78 -1.14 3.99 -18.83
N SER A 79 -1.51 2.73 -19.01
CA SER A 79 -1.34 2.01 -20.29
C SER A 79 -2.23 2.56 -21.42
N ARG A 80 -3.28 3.33 -21.10
CA ARG A 80 -4.14 3.97 -22.11
C ARG A 80 -3.63 5.32 -22.59
N CYS A 81 -3.33 6.22 -21.65
CA CYS A 81 -3.03 7.62 -21.96
C CYS A 81 -1.58 8.04 -21.67
N GLY A 82 -0.76 7.16 -21.08
CA GLY A 82 0.64 7.44 -20.76
C GLY A 82 0.86 8.34 -19.54
N THR A 83 -0.20 8.79 -18.86
CA THR A 83 -0.07 9.65 -17.67
C THR A 83 0.73 8.94 -16.58
N PRO A 84 1.78 9.57 -16.01
CA PRO A 84 2.51 9.02 -14.87
C PRO A 84 1.63 8.99 -13.62
N LEU A 85 1.71 7.90 -12.87
CA LEU A 85 0.85 7.62 -11.72
C LEU A 85 1.53 7.91 -10.37
N SER A 86 2.81 8.26 -10.40
CA SER A 86 3.59 8.69 -9.24
C SER A 86 4.46 9.88 -9.58
N VAL A 87 4.94 10.57 -8.53
CA VAL A 87 5.90 11.66 -8.65
C VAL A 87 7.19 11.17 -9.30
N ASP A 88 7.70 10.00 -8.90
CA ASP A 88 8.90 9.41 -9.48
C ASP A 88 8.75 9.08 -10.96
N ALA A 89 7.58 8.55 -11.36
CA ALA A 89 7.29 8.28 -12.77
C ALA A 89 7.22 9.58 -13.60
N ALA A 90 6.70 10.66 -13.01
CA ALA A 90 6.67 11.97 -13.67
C ALA A 90 8.05 12.63 -13.74
N ASP A 91 8.88 12.47 -12.72
CA ASP A 91 10.28 12.91 -12.69
C ASP A 91 11.11 12.22 -13.80
N GLU A 92 10.98 10.90 -13.90
CA GLU A 92 11.62 10.11 -14.96
C GLU A 92 11.14 10.54 -16.36
N LEU A 93 9.84 10.75 -16.54
CA LEU A 93 9.27 11.21 -17.81
C LEU A 93 9.79 12.60 -18.20
N LEU A 94 9.90 13.52 -17.24
CA LEU A 94 10.45 14.85 -17.47
C LEU A 94 11.93 14.77 -17.87
N ALA A 95 12.72 13.94 -17.17
CA ALA A 95 14.13 13.72 -17.50
C ALA A 95 14.31 13.15 -18.93
N ASP A 96 13.50 12.16 -19.31
CA ASP A 96 13.50 11.59 -20.66
C ASP A 96 13.15 12.63 -21.72
N ARG A 97 12.16 13.49 -21.44
CA ARG A 97 11.76 14.53 -22.37
C ARG A 97 12.85 15.58 -22.56
N LEU A 98 13.46 16.06 -21.46
CA LEU A 98 14.56 17.02 -21.52
C LEU A 98 15.78 16.46 -22.25
N ALA A 99 16.12 15.18 -22.05
CA ALA A 99 17.21 14.53 -22.76
C ALA A 99 16.97 14.53 -24.27
N LYS A 100 15.75 14.18 -24.72
CA LYS A 100 15.35 14.22 -26.13
C LYS A 100 15.43 15.63 -26.72
N ASP A 101 14.98 16.64 -25.99
CA ASP A 101 14.98 18.02 -26.46
C ASP A 101 16.40 18.59 -26.66
N VAL A 102 17.39 18.11 -25.90
CA VAL A 102 18.82 18.46 -26.08
C VAL A 102 19.61 17.46 -26.94
N GLY A 103 18.93 16.48 -27.56
CA GLY A 103 19.56 15.50 -28.45
C GLY A 103 20.50 14.51 -27.76
N THR A 104 20.21 14.16 -26.49
CA THR A 104 20.99 13.19 -25.70
C THR A 104 20.11 12.07 -25.14
N THR A 105 20.70 11.19 -24.33
CA THR A 105 20.00 10.12 -23.60
C THR A 105 19.96 10.40 -22.10
N PRO A 106 18.92 9.96 -21.36
CA PRO A 106 18.85 10.13 -19.90
C PRO A 106 20.03 9.51 -19.16
N ASP A 107 20.62 8.44 -19.70
CA ASP A 107 21.78 7.76 -19.12
C ASP A 107 23.12 8.44 -19.39
N ASN A 108 23.13 9.54 -20.17
CA ASN A 108 24.37 10.27 -20.45
C ASN A 108 24.94 10.88 -19.14
N PRO A 109 26.20 10.59 -18.76
CA PRO A 109 26.75 11.06 -17.49
C PRO A 109 26.72 12.58 -17.32
N SER A 110 27.07 13.34 -18.37
CA SER A 110 27.05 14.79 -18.34
C SER A 110 25.64 15.35 -18.20
N PHE A 111 24.65 14.71 -18.85
CA PHE A 111 23.24 15.06 -18.68
C PHE A 111 22.77 14.80 -17.25
N ARG A 112 23.09 13.64 -16.67
CA ARG A 112 22.71 13.29 -15.28
C ARG A 112 23.27 14.28 -14.27
N VAL A 113 24.54 14.68 -14.43
CA VAL A 113 25.18 15.69 -13.57
C VAL A 113 24.50 17.04 -13.74
N ALA A 114 24.22 17.47 -14.97
CA ALA A 114 23.54 18.74 -15.22
C ALA A 114 22.11 18.76 -14.63
N LEU A 115 21.37 17.67 -14.77
CA LEU A 115 20.01 17.53 -14.24
C LEU A 115 20.00 17.51 -12.71
N ALA A 116 20.95 16.80 -12.09
CA ALA A 116 21.13 16.81 -10.65
C ALA A 116 21.39 18.22 -10.12
N ARG A 117 22.28 18.98 -10.78
CA ARG A 117 22.54 20.38 -10.43
C ARG A 117 21.28 21.24 -10.51
N ILE A 118 20.47 21.10 -11.55
CA ILE A 118 19.19 21.85 -11.66
C ILE A 118 18.25 21.52 -10.49
N ARG A 119 18.14 20.24 -10.14
CA ARG A 119 17.29 19.78 -9.02
C ARG A 119 17.77 20.33 -7.67
N GLU A 120 19.07 20.51 -7.50
CA GLU A 120 19.68 21.09 -6.29
C GLU A 120 19.56 22.62 -6.25
N GLU A 121 19.77 23.30 -7.39
CA GLU A 121 19.72 24.76 -7.49
C GLU A 121 18.29 25.31 -7.46
N MET A 122 17.32 24.55 -8.00
CA MET A 122 15.92 24.97 -8.14
C MET A 122 14.92 23.88 -7.72
N PRO A 123 14.93 23.45 -6.45
CA PRO A 123 14.13 22.31 -5.99
C PRO A 123 12.63 22.57 -6.08
N GLU A 124 12.17 23.79 -5.75
CA GLU A 124 10.75 24.15 -5.77
C GLU A 124 10.21 24.21 -7.20
N GLU A 125 10.98 24.79 -8.14
CA GLU A 125 10.57 24.88 -9.54
C GLU A 125 10.53 23.49 -10.19
N TRP A 126 11.51 22.64 -9.88
CA TRP A 126 11.52 21.25 -10.32
C TRP A 126 10.30 20.49 -9.79
N ALA A 127 10.02 20.59 -8.49
CA ALA A 127 8.86 19.94 -7.88
C ALA A 127 7.54 20.45 -8.50
N ALA A 128 7.41 21.75 -8.75
CA ALA A 128 6.24 22.33 -9.39
C ALA A 128 6.05 21.83 -10.84
N LEU A 129 7.15 21.65 -11.60
CA LEU A 129 7.11 21.07 -12.94
C LEU A 129 6.66 19.60 -12.90
N VAL A 130 7.25 18.79 -12.03
CA VAL A 130 6.86 17.38 -11.84
C VAL A 130 5.38 17.27 -11.42
N GLN A 131 4.92 18.13 -10.51
CA GLN A 131 3.52 18.19 -10.11
C GLN A 131 2.58 18.58 -11.26
N LYS A 132 2.97 19.49 -12.15
CA LYS A 132 2.13 19.83 -13.32
C LYS A 132 1.93 18.63 -14.25
N ILE A 133 2.93 17.76 -14.35
CA ILE A 133 2.86 16.53 -15.17
C ILE A 133 1.93 15.49 -14.52
N THR A 134 1.95 15.37 -13.19
CA THR A 134 1.03 14.45 -12.48
C THR A 134 -0.40 15.00 -12.37
N VAL A 135 -0.59 16.31 -12.22
CA VAL A 135 -1.89 16.96 -11.95
C VAL A 135 -2.65 17.38 -13.21
N SER A 136 -2.01 17.52 -14.38
CA SER A 136 -2.74 17.66 -15.66
C SER A 136 -3.63 16.43 -15.99
N ALA A 137 -3.66 15.45 -15.09
CA ALA A 137 -4.65 14.39 -14.94
C ALA A 137 -5.96 14.80 -14.22
N LYS A 138 -6.23 16.10 -13.99
CA LYS A 138 -7.49 16.61 -13.43
C LYS A 138 -7.94 17.83 -14.23
N VAL A 139 -8.68 17.58 -15.31
CA VAL A 139 -9.47 18.58 -16.05
C VAL A 139 -10.93 18.21 -15.91
#